data_AF-C1BZ56-F1
#
_entry.id   AF-C1BZ56-F1
#
_cell.length_a   1.000
_cell.length_b   1.000
_cell.length_c   1.000
_cell.angle_alpha   90.00
_cell.angle_beta   90.00
_cell.angle_gamma   90.00
#
_symmetry.space_group_name_H-M   'P 1'
#
loop_
_entity.id
_entity.type
_entity.pdbx_description
1 polymer ?
#
loop_
_entity_poly.entity_id
_entity_poly.type
_entity_poly.pdbx_seq_one_letter_code
_entity_poly.pdbx_strand_id
1 'polypeptide(L)'
;MARLSEHGIRLSSMSPSFLNSNSTSHTWPFSAVAELIDNASDPGVTAKQIWIDVVEEQKQLCLAFTDNGSGMTPGKLHKMLR
;
A
#
# COMPACT_ATOMS: atom_id res chain seq x y z
N MET A 1 12.00 -7.34 -14.06
CA MET A 1 12.17 -7.65 -15.49
C MET A 1 10.79 -7.58 -16.14
N ALA A 2 10.54 -6.98 -17.30
CA ALA A 2 11.33 -6.09 -18.17
C ALA A 2 11.14 -4.60 -17.74
N ARG A 3 11.72 -3.55 -18.34
CA ARG A 3 11.43 -2.92 -19.63
C ARG A 3 12.52 -3.21 -20.65
N LEU A 4 12.13 -3.52 -21.88
CA LEU A 4 12.89 -3.19 -23.07
C LEU A 4 11.97 -2.38 -23.98
N SER A 5 12.37 -1.15 -24.27
CA SER A 5 11.84 -0.35 -25.37
C SER A 5 12.97 -0.27 -26.40
N GLU A 6 12.59 -0.41 -27.67
CA GLU A 6 13.42 -0.67 -28.87
C GLU A 6 14.10 -2.06 -28.97
N HIS A 7 14.24 -2.82 -27.87
CA HIS A 7 15.05 -4.05 -27.80
C HIS A 7 14.32 -5.31 -27.23
N GLY A 8 12.99 -5.46 -27.37
CA GLY A 8 12.28 -6.65 -26.86
C GLY A 8 10.76 -6.51 -26.71
N ILE A 9 10.11 -7.49 -26.06
CA ILE A 9 8.65 -7.50 -25.82
C ILE A 9 8.25 -6.38 -24.85
N ARG A 10 7.25 -5.59 -25.25
CA ARG A 10 6.70 -4.49 -24.44
C ARG A 10 6.04 -5.02 -23.18
N LEU A 11 6.27 -4.35 -22.06
CA LEU A 11 5.53 -4.61 -20.83
C LEU A 11 4.15 -3.96 -20.83
N SER A 12 3.21 -4.61 -20.14
CA SER A 12 2.01 -3.93 -19.68
C SER A 12 2.40 -2.74 -18.80
N SER A 13 1.79 -1.59 -19.06
CA SER A 13 1.99 -0.35 -18.31
C SER A 13 0.70 0.06 -17.63
N MET A 14 0.79 0.55 -16.40
CA MET A 14 -0.36 1.11 -15.68
C MET A 14 -0.43 2.62 -15.88
N SER A 15 -1.60 3.13 -16.25
CA SER A 15 -1.91 4.56 -16.19
C SER A 15 -2.03 5.01 -14.73
N PRO A 16 -1.65 6.24 -14.36
CA PRO A 16 -1.92 6.78 -13.02
C PRO A 16 -3.41 6.73 -12.63
N SER A 17 -4.32 6.83 -13.61
CA SER A 17 -5.77 6.72 -13.37
C SER A 17 -6.19 5.35 -12.83
N PHE A 18 -5.38 4.31 -13.02
CA PHE A 18 -5.63 2.98 -12.48
C PHE A 18 -5.69 2.97 -10.96
N LEU A 19 -4.96 3.86 -10.27
CA LEU A 19 -5.04 3.96 -8.80
C LEU A 19 -6.46 4.29 -8.33
N ASN A 20 -7.14 5.21 -9.02
CA ASN A 20 -8.53 5.55 -8.73
C ASN A 20 -9.48 4.40 -9.08
N SER A 21 -9.33 3.80 -10.27
CA SER A 21 -10.16 2.65 -10.67
C SER A 21 -9.96 1.43 -9.76
N ASN A 22 -8.74 1.23 -9.22
CA ASN A 22 -8.47 0.15 -8.28
C ASN A 22 -9.14 0.42 -6.94
N SER A 23 -9.19 1.68 -6.49
CA SER A 23 -9.85 2.06 -5.24
C SER A 23 -11.36 1.81 -5.22
N THR A 24 -12.01 1.72 -6.39
CA THR A 24 -13.45 1.45 -6.46
C THR A 24 -13.83 0.01 -6.14
N SER A 25 -12.87 -0.87 -5.85
CA SER A 25 -13.14 -2.20 -5.28
C SER A 25 -13.82 -2.12 -3.92
N HIS A 26 -13.58 -1.03 -3.18
CA HIS A 26 -14.14 -0.77 -1.85
C HIS A 26 -15.41 0.07 -1.97
N THR A 27 -16.55 -0.53 -1.66
CA THR A 27 -17.84 0.20 -1.58
C THR A 27 -18.06 0.86 -0.21
N TRP A 28 -17.25 0.51 0.80
CA TRP A 28 -17.33 1.05 2.14
C TRP A 28 -15.94 1.44 2.66
N PRO A 29 -15.74 2.64 3.25
CA PRO A 29 -14.41 3.07 3.66
C PRO A 29 -13.73 2.14 4.66
N PHE A 30 -14.49 1.47 5.53
CA PHE A 30 -13.91 0.55 6.50
C PHE A 30 -13.40 -0.75 5.88
N SER A 31 -13.83 -1.14 4.67
CA SER A 31 -13.20 -2.27 3.97
C SER A 31 -11.78 -1.92 3.51
N ALA A 32 -11.53 -0.68 3.10
CA ALA A 32 -10.18 -0.20 2.80
C ALA A 32 -9.31 -0.06 4.07
N VAL A 33 -9.90 0.37 5.19
CA VAL A 33 -9.22 0.38 6.50
C VAL A 33 -8.85 -1.05 6.94
N ALA A 34 -9.74 -2.02 6.73
CA ALA A 34 -9.49 -3.41 7.07
C ALA A 34 -8.28 -4.00 6.32
N GLU A 35 -8.10 -3.68 5.03
CA GLU A 35 -6.91 -4.14 4.28
C GLU A 35 -5.58 -3.68 4.92
N LEU A 36 -5.53 -2.49 5.52
CA LEU A 36 -4.34 -2.01 6.22
C LEU A 36 -4.09 -2.75 7.54
N ILE A 37 -5.15 -3.15 8.24
CA ILE A 37 -5.08 -3.94 9.48
C ILE A 37 -4.65 -5.39 9.16
N ASP A 38 -5.16 -5.95 8.07
CA ASP A 38 -4.83 -7.30 7.60
C ASP A 38 -3.33 -7.40 7.28
N ASN A 39 -2.76 -6.41 6.57
CA ASN A 39 -1.32 -6.35 6.29
C ASN A 39 -0.45 -6.37 7.55
N ALA A 40 -0.88 -5.70 8.63
CA ALA A 40 -0.14 -5.72 9.90
C ALA A 40 -0.24 -7.08 10.62
N SER A 41 -1.38 -7.75 10.47
CA SER A 41 -1.68 -9.05 11.07
C SER A 41 -1.07 -10.23 10.31
N ASP A 42 -0.61 -10.01 9.07
CA ASP A 42 -0.05 -11.06 8.22
C ASP A 42 1.10 -11.82 8.88
N PRO A 43 1.22 -13.15 8.65
CA PRO A 43 2.29 -13.98 9.23
C PRO A 43 3.71 -13.54 8.86
N GLY A 44 3.89 -12.70 7.84
CA GLY A 44 5.17 -12.11 7.46
C GLY A 44 5.53 -10.82 8.21
N VAL A 45 4.53 -10.16 8.82
CA VAL A 45 4.66 -8.88 9.55
C VAL A 45 4.55 -9.12 11.04
N THR A 46 3.56 -9.90 11.49
CA THR A 46 3.37 -10.36 12.89
C THR A 46 3.33 -9.22 13.90
N ALA A 47 2.71 -8.08 13.54
CA ALA A 47 2.53 -7.00 14.48
C ALA A 47 1.69 -7.47 15.67
N LYS A 48 2.11 -7.08 16.88
CA LYS A 48 1.32 -7.36 18.09
C LYS A 48 0.28 -6.29 18.33
N GLN A 49 0.54 -5.08 17.85
CA GLN A 49 -0.31 -3.91 18.02
C GLN A 49 -0.26 -3.08 16.75
N ILE A 50 -1.40 -2.46 16.44
CA ILE A 50 -1.55 -1.42 15.43
C ILE A 50 -2.29 -0.25 16.08
N TRP A 51 -1.83 0.96 15.81
CA TRP A 51 -2.45 2.22 16.23
C TRP A 51 -3.03 2.92 14.99
N ILE A 52 -4.27 3.39 15.13
CA ILE A 52 -5.01 4.10 14.09
C ILE A 52 -5.41 5.44 14.67
N ASP A 53 -4.84 6.52 14.12
CA ASP A 53 -4.98 7.87 14.66
C ASP A 53 -5.26 8.88 13.55
N VAL A 54 -5.84 10.01 13.93
CA VAL A 54 -5.91 11.21 13.07
C VAL A 54 -4.86 12.20 13.57
N VAL A 55 -3.92 12.54 12.71
CA VAL A 55 -2.83 13.48 13.00
C VAL A 55 -2.92 14.69 12.08
N GLU A 56 -2.38 15.83 12.50
CA GLU A 56 -2.24 17.01 11.64
C GLU A 56 -0.79 17.12 11.18
N GLU A 57 -0.55 16.91 9.89
CA GLU A 57 0.76 17.01 9.26
C GLU A 57 0.71 18.10 8.18
N GLN A 58 1.61 19.08 8.25
CA GLN A 58 1.66 20.20 7.30
C GLN A 58 0.31 20.91 7.09
N LYS A 59 -0.46 21.10 8.17
CA LYS A 59 -1.82 21.68 8.16
C LYS A 59 -2.86 20.85 7.40
N GLN A 60 -2.63 19.55 7.23
CA GLN A 60 -3.58 18.61 6.63
C GLN A 60 -3.90 17.50 7.65
N LEU A 61 -5.16 17.11 7.73
CA LEU A 61 -5.57 15.95 8.52
C LEU A 61 -5.15 14.67 7.78
N CYS A 62 -4.45 13.80 8.48
CA CYS A 62 -3.96 12.52 7.95
C CYS A 62 -4.45 11.37 8.83
N LEU A 63 -4.84 10.27 8.20
CA LEU A 63 -5.10 9.02 8.89
C LEU A 63 -3.77 8.24 8.98
N ALA A 64 -3.29 8.01 10.19
CA ALA A 64 -2.04 7.31 10.46
C ALA A 64 -2.33 5.87 10.87
N PHE A 65 -1.64 4.93 10.23
CA PHE A 65 -1.59 3.51 10.60
C PHE A 65 -0.16 3.19 10.96
N THR A 66 0.07 2.82 12.22
CA THR A 66 1.41 2.47 12.72
C THR A 66 1.33 1.13 13.41
N ASP A 67 2.17 0.18 13.00
CA ASP A 67 2.28 -1.14 13.62
C ASP A 67 3.69 -1.37 14.17
N ASN A 68 3.83 -2.34 15.06
CA ASN A 68 5.12 -2.76 15.63
C ASN A 68 5.62 -4.11 15.07
N GLY A 69 5.25 -4.42 13.84
CA GLY A 69 5.64 -5.64 13.14
C GLY A 69 7.09 -5.63 12.63
N SER A 70 7.39 -6.57 11.75
CA SER A 70 8.74 -6.84 11.25
C SER A 70 9.28 -5.78 10.27
N GLY A 71 8.44 -4.85 9.82
CA GLY A 71 8.78 -3.83 8.83
C GLY A 71 9.15 -4.40 7.47
N MET A 72 9.79 -3.56 6.64
CA MET A 72 10.17 -3.94 5.26
C MET A 72 11.58 -3.49 4.91
N THR A 73 12.28 -4.32 4.13
CA THR A 73 13.49 -3.90 3.42
C THR A 73 13.11 -3.00 2.24
N PRO A 74 14.03 -2.19 1.68
CA PRO A 74 13.73 -1.36 0.51
C PRO A 74 13.17 -2.14 -0.69
N GLY A 75 13.66 -3.36 -0.90
CA GLY A 75 13.16 -4.23 -1.97
C GLY A 75 11.75 -4.77 -1.72
N LYS A 76 11.34 -4.99 -0.46
CA LYS A 76 9.96 -5.36 -0.11
C LYS A 76 9.03 -4.15 -0.26
N LEU A 77 9.46 -2.97 0.20
CA LEU A 77 8.69 -1.74 0.05
C LEU A 77 8.43 -1.40 -1.42
N HIS A 78 9.43 -1.57 -2.29
CA HIS A 78 9.26 -1.38 -3.73
C HIS A 78 8.17 -2.29 -4.33
N LYS A 79 8.09 -3.55 -3.86
CA LYS A 79 7.06 -4.51 -4.27
C LYS A 79 5.68 -4.20 -3.68
N MET A 80 5.60 -3.60 -2.49
CA MET A 80 4.32 -3.15 -1.93
C MET A 80 3.70 -2.03 -2.77
N LEU A 81 4.53 -1.16 -3.36
CA LEU A 81 4.09 0.01 -4.13
C LEU A 81 3.92 -0.24 -5.63
N ARG A 82 4.20 -1.45 -6.15
CA ARG A 82 4.27 -1.72 -7.60
C ARG A 82 3.58 -2.99 -8.04
#